data_AF-A0A534L791-F1
#
_entry.id   AF-A0A534L791-F1
#
_cell.length_a   1.000
_cell.length_b   1.000
_cell.length_c   1.000
_cell.angle_alpha   90.00
_cell.angle_beta   90.00
_cell.angle_gamma   90.00
#
_symmetry.space_group_name_H-M   'P 1'
#
loop_
_entity.id
_entity.type
_entity.pdbx_description
1 polymer ?
#
loop_
_entity_poly.entity_id
_entity_poly.type
_entity_poly.pdbx_seq_one_letter_code
_entity_poly.pdbx_strand_id
1 'polypeptide(L)'
;MERKRGGPGNLAPTFPVETLRHWYVTPFGGMSVELEPFQVGINREALETNTSLDPSMDRVRVTVLGRVRRPFLLDRFFEVVPLDERHPEALRRSPMGEAVFPEGDDVFRPRESPHAGDDVVISSVASQRLGRLDSDAFAEILKELFRTRRDPEPENS
;
A
#
# COMPACT_ATOMS: atom_id res chain seq x y z
N MET A 1 -0.83 -3.87 -32.05
CA MET A 1 -2.18 -3.36 -31.72
C MET A 1 -2.03 -1.92 -31.29
N GLU A 2 -2.49 -1.03 -32.16
CA GLU A 2 -2.32 0.42 -32.07
C GLU A 2 -3.36 0.99 -31.10
N ARG A 3 -2.94 1.64 -30.01
CA ARG A 3 -3.87 2.29 -29.07
C ARG A 3 -4.32 3.62 -29.65
N LYS A 4 -5.60 3.67 -30.01
CA LYS A 4 -6.35 4.84 -30.46
C LYS A 4 -6.13 6.01 -29.48
N ARG A 5 -5.53 7.11 -29.93
CA ARG A 5 -5.44 8.37 -29.18
C ARG A 5 -6.85 8.96 -29.06
N GLY A 6 -7.42 8.95 -27.87
CA GLY A 6 -8.62 9.70 -27.52
C GLY A 6 -8.27 11.17 -27.24
N GLY A 7 -9.09 12.10 -27.72
CA GLY A 7 -8.96 13.54 -27.46
C GLY A 7 -9.20 13.93 -25.99
N PRO A 8 -9.10 15.22 -25.63
CA PRO A 8 -9.12 15.68 -24.24
C PRO A 8 -10.56 15.71 -23.72
N GLY A 9 -11.12 14.54 -23.46
CA GLY A 9 -12.22 14.35 -22.53
C GLY A 9 -11.61 14.06 -21.17
N ASN A 10 -12.20 14.59 -20.11
CA ASN A 10 -11.76 14.36 -18.73
C ASN A 10 -11.64 12.84 -18.50
N LEU A 11 -10.41 12.31 -18.59
CA LEU A 11 -10.16 10.88 -18.43
C LEU A 11 -10.24 10.63 -16.93
N ALA A 12 -11.31 9.97 -16.49
CA ALA A 12 -11.42 9.50 -15.12
C ALA A 12 -10.14 8.72 -14.74
N PRO A 13 -9.64 8.85 -13.51
CA PRO A 13 -8.44 8.15 -13.09
C PRO A 13 -8.57 6.65 -13.32
N THR A 14 -7.56 6.03 -13.94
CA THR A 14 -7.59 4.59 -14.29
C THR A 14 -7.19 3.71 -13.10
N PHE A 15 -6.40 4.25 -12.18
CA PHE A 15 -5.81 3.54 -11.05
C PHE A 15 -6.29 4.16 -9.74
N PRO A 16 -6.11 3.49 -8.59
CA PRO A 16 -5.69 2.09 -8.43
C PRO A 16 -6.73 1.08 -8.94
N VAL A 17 -6.31 -0.05 -9.50
CA VAL A 17 -7.22 -1.14 -9.93
C VAL A 17 -7.34 -2.17 -8.81
N GLU A 18 -8.56 -2.46 -8.36
CA GLU A 18 -8.81 -3.54 -7.41
C GLU A 18 -8.65 -4.91 -8.10
N THR A 19 -7.71 -5.72 -7.60
CA THR A 19 -7.40 -7.05 -8.16
C THR A 19 -8.02 -8.18 -7.34
N LEU A 20 -7.96 -8.03 -6.01
CA LEU A 20 -8.67 -8.85 -5.03
C LEU A 20 -9.31 -7.89 -4.04
N ARG A 21 -10.31 -8.38 -3.29
CA ARG A 21 -10.99 -7.53 -2.31
C ARG A 21 -9.99 -6.90 -1.34
N HIS A 22 -9.96 -5.57 -1.31
CA HIS A 22 -9.04 -4.73 -0.52
C HIS A 22 -7.56 -4.82 -0.94
N TRP A 23 -7.29 -5.21 -2.19
CA TRP A 23 -5.97 -5.20 -2.83
C TRP A 23 -6.02 -4.40 -4.12
N TYR A 24 -5.29 -3.30 -4.13
CA TYR A 24 -5.27 -2.35 -5.22
C TYR A 24 -3.88 -2.31 -5.85
N VAL A 25 -3.82 -2.25 -7.17
CA VAL A 25 -2.57 -2.14 -7.93
C VAL A 25 -2.55 -0.80 -8.64
N THR A 26 -1.45 -0.06 -8.50
CA THR A 26 -1.26 1.23 -9.15
C THR A 26 0.21 1.43 -9.52
N PRO A 27 0.53 2.09 -10.64
CA PRO A 27 1.91 2.44 -10.97
C PRO A 27 2.53 3.35 -9.91
N PHE A 28 3.85 3.31 -9.79
CA PHE A 28 4.59 4.30 -9.01
C PHE A 28 4.68 5.65 -9.76
N GLY A 29 4.20 6.71 -9.13
CA GLY A 29 4.14 8.07 -9.67
C GLY A 29 5.36 8.95 -9.34
N GLY A 30 6.13 8.56 -8.32
CA GLY A 30 7.35 9.27 -7.91
C GLY A 30 7.37 9.63 -6.42
N MET A 31 8.29 10.51 -6.06
CA MET A 31 8.48 11.00 -4.68
C MET A 31 8.01 12.45 -4.53
N SER A 32 7.56 12.86 -3.35
CA SER A 32 7.23 14.25 -3.01
C SER A 32 7.66 14.61 -1.59
N VAL A 33 8.14 15.85 -1.40
CA VAL A 33 8.42 16.44 -0.07
C VAL A 33 7.16 16.79 0.72
N GLU A 34 6.00 16.84 0.05
CA GLU A 34 4.71 17.19 0.67
C GLU A 34 4.11 16.04 1.48
N LEU A 35 4.74 14.87 1.45
CA LEU A 35 4.32 13.68 2.18
C LEU A 35 5.33 13.39 3.30
N GLU A 36 4.79 12.98 4.44
CA GLU A 36 5.56 12.57 5.61
C GLU A 36 5.97 11.08 5.51
N PRO A 37 6.99 10.64 6.28
CA PRO A 37 7.31 9.23 6.39
C PRO A 37 6.09 8.37 6.74
N PHE A 38 6.01 7.18 6.13
CA PHE A 38 4.87 6.26 6.27
C PHE A 38 3.54 6.77 5.71
N GLN A 39 3.58 7.72 4.79
CA GLN A 39 2.43 8.08 3.96
C GLN A 39 2.54 7.52 2.54
N VAL A 40 1.40 7.32 1.91
CA VAL A 40 1.30 7.08 0.47
C VAL A 40 0.23 8.01 -0.09
N GLY A 41 0.65 8.88 -1.00
CA GLY A 41 -0.23 9.81 -1.70
C GLY A 41 -0.88 9.14 -2.90
N ILE A 42 -2.19 9.31 -3.05
CA ILE A 42 -2.94 8.95 -4.26
C ILE A 42 -3.93 10.06 -4.55
N ASN A 43 -4.10 10.41 -5.82
CA ASN A 43 -5.13 11.36 -6.25
C ASN A 43 -6.48 11.10 -5.56
N ARG A 44 -7.08 12.14 -4.99
CA ARG A 44 -8.35 12.04 -4.26
C ARG A 44 -9.47 11.45 -5.13
N GLU A 45 -9.64 11.95 -6.35
CA GLU A 45 -10.68 11.47 -7.29
C GLU A 45 -10.47 9.98 -7.60
N ALA A 46 -9.22 9.57 -7.72
CA ALA A 46 -8.84 8.18 -7.97
C ALA A 46 -9.17 7.27 -6.77
N LEU A 47 -8.90 7.72 -5.55
CA LEU A 47 -9.27 6.98 -4.33
C LEU A 47 -10.78 6.79 -4.22
N GLU A 48 -11.54 7.86 -4.41
CA GLU A 48 -13.00 7.86 -4.28
C GLU A 48 -13.69 7.01 -5.36
N THR A 49 -13.14 7.02 -6.59
CA THR A 49 -13.75 6.31 -7.72
C THR A 49 -13.37 4.84 -7.77
N ASN A 50 -12.11 4.51 -7.47
CA ASN A 50 -11.55 3.20 -7.79
C ASN A 50 -11.28 2.31 -6.57
N THR A 51 -11.44 2.84 -5.36
CA THR A 51 -11.13 2.08 -4.13
C THR A 51 -12.27 2.16 -3.12
N SER A 52 -12.27 1.23 -2.16
CA SER A 52 -13.13 1.29 -0.97
C SER A 52 -12.33 1.73 0.26
N LEU A 53 -11.19 2.40 0.08
CA LEU A 53 -10.33 2.83 1.17
C LEU A 53 -10.93 4.04 1.87
N ASP A 54 -10.90 4.04 3.20
CA ASP A 54 -11.17 5.22 4.01
C ASP A 54 -9.84 5.84 4.47
N PRO A 55 -9.39 6.96 3.90
CA PRO A 55 -8.12 7.59 4.26
C PRO A 55 -8.00 7.96 5.75
N SER A 56 -9.13 8.19 6.44
CA SER A 56 -9.14 8.57 7.85
C SER A 56 -8.94 7.37 8.79
N MET A 57 -9.33 6.17 8.36
CA MET A 57 -9.39 4.97 9.21
C MET A 57 -8.43 3.87 8.75
N ASP A 58 -8.27 3.68 7.45
CA ASP A 58 -7.48 2.59 6.90
C ASP A 58 -5.99 2.85 7.05
N ARG A 59 -5.27 1.75 7.29
CA ARG A 59 -3.81 1.69 7.22
C ARG A 59 -3.46 0.59 6.24
N VAL A 60 -2.63 0.93 5.27
CA VAL A 60 -2.36 0.06 4.13
C VAL A 60 -0.96 -0.50 4.21
N ARG A 61 -0.81 -1.77 3.86
CA ARG A 61 0.48 -2.32 3.52
C ARG A 61 0.80 -1.92 2.08
N VAL A 62 2.01 -1.40 1.86
CA VAL A 62 2.49 -1.01 0.54
C VAL A 62 3.65 -1.90 0.14
N THR A 63 3.55 -2.60 -0.99
CA THR A 63 4.60 -3.48 -1.52
C THR A 63 4.83 -3.24 -2.99
N VAL A 64 6.09 -3.22 -3.41
CA VAL A 64 6.46 -3.15 -4.83
C VAL A 64 6.40 -4.53 -5.45
N LEU A 65 5.70 -4.66 -6.58
CA LEU A 65 5.51 -5.93 -7.27
C LEU A 65 6.86 -6.46 -7.77
N GLY A 66 7.09 -7.78 -7.64
CA GLY A 66 8.34 -8.42 -8.04
C GLY A 66 9.48 -8.36 -7.01
N ARG A 67 9.26 -7.76 -5.83
CA ARG A 67 10.25 -7.72 -4.74
C ARG A 67 9.93 -8.71 -3.61
N VAL A 68 10.97 -9.09 -2.86
CA VAL A 68 10.85 -10.05 -1.75
C VAL A 68 9.92 -9.49 -0.68
N ARG A 69 8.84 -10.22 -0.42
CA ARG A 69 7.81 -9.83 0.54
C ARG A 69 8.27 -10.16 1.96
N ARG A 70 8.32 -9.15 2.84
CA ARG A 70 8.60 -9.37 4.27
C ARG A 70 7.46 -10.14 4.95
N PRO A 71 7.77 -10.91 6.02
CA PRO A 71 6.75 -11.46 6.90
C PRO A 71 5.83 -10.36 7.41
N PHE A 72 4.53 -10.67 7.54
CA PHE A 72 3.51 -9.67 7.87
C PHE A 72 3.79 -8.89 9.17
N LEU A 73 4.36 -9.57 10.17
CA LEU A 73 4.72 -8.99 11.47
C LEU A 73 5.83 -7.93 11.39
N LEU A 74 6.61 -7.92 10.32
CA LEU A 74 7.70 -6.96 10.07
C LEU A 74 7.31 -5.91 9.03
N ASP A 75 6.05 -5.89 8.62
CA ASP A 75 5.56 -4.89 7.70
C ASP A 75 5.41 -3.54 8.38
N ARG A 76 5.54 -2.51 7.56
CA ARG A 76 5.14 -1.16 7.91
C ARG A 76 3.82 -0.86 7.26
N PHE A 77 2.96 -0.21 8.02
CA PHE A 77 1.66 0.25 7.55
C PHE A 77 1.74 1.74 7.25
N PHE A 78 1.08 2.14 6.19
CA PHE A 78 1.10 3.48 5.65
C PHE A 78 -0.28 4.11 5.81
N GLU A 79 -0.29 5.40 6.08
CA GLU A 79 -1.47 6.24 5.94
C GLU A 79 -1.67 6.59 4.47
N VAL A 80 -2.91 6.52 4.01
CA VAL A 80 -3.27 6.95 2.65
C VAL A 80 -3.61 8.43 2.69
N VAL A 81 -2.90 9.24 1.91
CA VAL A 81 -3.13 10.69 1.83
C VAL A 81 -3.84 11.00 0.50
N PRO A 82 -5.09 11.52 0.55
CA PRO A 82 -5.78 11.98 -0.65
C PRO A 82 -5.11 13.24 -1.19
N LEU A 83 -4.49 13.13 -2.37
CA LEU A 83 -3.82 14.24 -3.02
C LEU A 83 -4.84 15.15 -3.69
N ASP A 84 -4.76 16.42 -3.35
CA ASP A 84 -5.64 17.51 -3.77
C ASP A 84 -4.82 18.80 -3.94
N GLU A 85 -5.49 19.95 -4.02
CA GLU A 85 -4.84 21.26 -4.18
C GLU A 85 -3.89 21.64 -3.02
N ARG A 86 -3.96 20.95 -1.88
CA ARG A 86 -3.04 21.15 -0.75
C ARG A 86 -1.70 20.48 -0.97
N HIS A 87 -1.63 19.52 -1.90
CA HIS A 87 -0.43 18.75 -2.24
C HIS A 87 -0.13 18.88 -3.75
N PRO A 88 0.13 20.10 -4.26
CA PRO A 88 0.25 20.35 -5.69
C PRO A 88 1.44 19.64 -6.36
N GLU A 89 2.56 19.42 -5.69
CA GLU A 89 3.70 18.67 -6.25
C GLU A 89 3.39 17.18 -6.35
N ALA A 90 2.83 16.61 -5.28
CA ALA A 90 2.46 15.21 -5.23
C ALA A 90 1.32 14.91 -6.23
N LEU A 91 0.31 15.78 -6.32
CA LEU A 91 -0.83 15.58 -7.23
C LEU A 91 -0.39 15.51 -8.70
N ARG A 92 0.59 16.32 -9.12
CA ARG A 92 1.15 16.26 -10.49
C ARG A 92 1.82 14.94 -10.83
N ARG A 93 2.22 14.17 -9.81
CA ARG A 93 2.82 12.84 -9.93
C ARG A 93 1.78 11.71 -9.89
N SER A 94 0.51 12.03 -9.63
CA SER A 94 -0.62 11.10 -9.59
C SER A 94 -1.76 11.50 -10.57
N PRO A 95 -1.47 11.84 -11.85
CA PRO A 95 -2.52 12.29 -12.77
C PRO A 95 -3.62 11.26 -13.00
N MET A 96 -3.31 9.96 -12.93
CA MET A 96 -4.25 8.86 -13.19
C MET A 96 -4.50 7.97 -11.95
N GLY A 97 -3.99 8.36 -10.78
CA GLY A 97 -4.09 7.59 -9.53
C GLY A 97 -2.83 6.78 -9.18
N GLU A 98 -1.67 7.14 -9.74
CA GLU A 98 -0.36 6.58 -9.41
C GLU A 98 0.00 6.82 -7.93
N ALA A 99 0.70 5.87 -7.31
CA ALA A 99 1.14 6.00 -5.92
C ALA A 99 2.36 6.93 -5.82
N VAL A 100 2.27 7.94 -4.95
CA VAL A 100 3.34 8.90 -4.67
C VAL A 100 3.86 8.64 -3.26
N PHE A 101 5.18 8.55 -3.11
CA PHE A 101 5.83 8.27 -1.83
C PHE A 101 6.52 9.52 -1.28
N PRO A 102 6.84 9.56 0.03
CA PRO A 102 7.60 10.66 0.59
C PRO A 102 9.05 10.65 0.09
N GLU A 103 9.65 11.82 -0.08
CA GLU A 103 11.09 11.90 -0.28
C GLU A 103 11.85 11.31 0.93
N GLY A 104 12.95 10.61 0.68
CA GLY A 104 13.70 9.89 1.71
C GLY A 104 13.08 8.56 2.16
N ASP A 105 11.97 8.11 1.55
CA ASP A 105 11.37 6.80 1.83
C ASP A 105 12.35 5.64 1.59
N ASP A 106 13.29 5.83 0.68
CA ASP A 106 14.36 4.89 0.37
C ASP A 106 15.30 4.62 1.55
N VAL A 107 15.43 5.57 2.48
CA VAL A 107 16.16 5.35 3.74
C VAL A 107 15.44 4.31 4.60
N PHE A 108 14.11 4.33 4.61
CA PHE A 108 13.32 3.37 5.37
C PHE A 108 13.20 2.04 4.63
N ARG A 109 13.13 2.05 3.29
CA ARG A 109 12.89 0.90 2.42
C ARG A 109 13.99 0.67 1.38
N PRO A 110 15.29 0.60 1.71
CA PRO A 110 16.35 0.65 0.69
C PRO A 110 16.33 -0.48 -0.35
N ARG A 111 15.82 -1.66 0.02
CA ARG A 111 15.65 -2.80 -0.92
C ARG A 111 14.31 -2.81 -1.65
N GLU A 112 13.37 -2.00 -1.19
CA GLU A 112 11.97 -1.97 -1.58
C GLU A 112 11.57 -0.62 -2.21
N SER A 113 12.51 0.32 -2.37
CA SER A 113 12.27 1.62 -3.00
C SER A 113 11.82 1.42 -4.45
N PRO A 114 10.61 1.85 -4.84
CA PRO A 114 10.14 1.71 -6.21
C PRO A 114 10.92 2.63 -7.16
N HIS A 115 11.00 2.23 -8.42
CA HIS A 115 11.49 3.04 -9.52
C HIS A 115 10.35 3.38 -10.48
N ALA A 116 10.57 4.38 -11.34
CA ALA A 116 9.60 4.71 -12.38
C ALA A 116 9.32 3.48 -13.26
N GLY A 117 8.04 3.14 -13.43
CA GLY A 117 7.60 1.94 -14.14
C GLY A 117 7.37 0.71 -13.25
N ASP A 118 7.71 0.77 -11.95
CA ASP A 118 7.32 -0.26 -10.99
C ASP A 118 5.82 -0.16 -10.68
N ASP A 119 5.16 -1.31 -10.51
CA ASP A 119 3.81 -1.38 -9.96
C ASP A 119 3.84 -1.55 -8.44
N VAL A 120 2.93 -0.84 -7.77
CA VAL A 120 2.75 -0.84 -6.33
C VAL A 120 1.44 -1.52 -5.99
N VAL A 121 1.51 -2.45 -5.03
CA VAL A 121 0.34 -3.10 -4.43
C VAL A 121 0.04 -2.43 -3.10
N ILE A 122 -1.21 -2.02 -2.93
CA ILE A 122 -1.75 -1.38 -1.75
C ILE A 122 -2.81 -2.32 -1.16
N SER A 123 -2.60 -2.76 0.08
CA SER A 123 -3.49 -3.71 0.73
C SER A 123 -4.00 -3.17 2.07
N SER A 124 -5.32 -3.00 2.19
CA SER A 124 -5.99 -2.68 3.46
C SER A 124 -6.55 -3.92 4.17
N VAL A 125 -6.26 -5.14 3.68
CA VAL A 125 -6.75 -6.39 4.28
C VAL A 125 -6.42 -6.48 5.77
N ALA A 126 -5.27 -5.94 6.18
CA ALA A 126 -4.89 -5.85 7.58
C ALA A 126 -5.91 -5.04 8.37
N SER A 127 -6.07 -3.74 8.09
CA SER A 127 -7.06 -2.90 8.78
C SER A 127 -8.48 -3.47 8.70
N GLN A 128 -8.88 -4.00 7.55
CA GLN A 128 -10.24 -4.49 7.32
C GLN A 128 -10.54 -5.84 7.99
N ARG A 129 -9.53 -6.65 8.32
CA ARG A 129 -9.68 -7.96 8.98
C ARG A 129 -9.12 -8.02 10.40
N LEU A 130 -7.97 -7.41 10.66
CA LEU A 130 -7.37 -7.28 11.98
C LEU A 130 -7.96 -6.13 12.79
N GLY A 131 -8.52 -5.08 12.17
CA GLY A 131 -9.34 -4.10 12.90
C GLY A 131 -10.61 -4.70 13.51
N ARG A 132 -10.96 -5.94 13.12
CA ARG A 132 -12.00 -6.78 13.75
C ARG A 132 -11.45 -7.77 14.78
N LEU A 133 -10.13 -7.95 14.86
CA LEU A 133 -9.51 -8.82 15.86
C LEU A 133 -9.23 -7.97 17.09
N ASP A 134 -9.97 -8.25 18.15
CA ASP A 134 -9.65 -7.83 19.51
C ASP A 134 -8.15 -8.11 19.78
N SER A 135 -7.48 -7.15 20.44
CA SER A 135 -6.08 -7.25 20.88
C SER A 135 -5.82 -8.57 21.62
N ASP A 136 -6.81 -9.06 22.38
CA ASP A 136 -6.70 -10.30 23.14
C ASP A 136 -6.73 -11.53 22.23
N ALA A 137 -7.58 -11.53 21.20
CA ALA A 137 -7.63 -12.61 20.20
C ALA A 137 -6.33 -12.68 19.38
N PHE A 138 -5.74 -11.54 19.04
CA PHE A 138 -4.45 -11.48 18.36
C PHE A 138 -3.30 -11.98 19.25
N ALA A 139 -3.31 -11.63 20.54
CA ALA A 139 -2.32 -12.11 21.50
C ALA A 139 -2.34 -13.63 21.66
N GLU A 140 -3.53 -14.25 21.66
CA GLU A 140 -3.65 -15.72 21.72
C GLU A 140 -3.11 -16.41 20.46
N ILE A 141 -3.41 -15.88 19.26
CA ILE A 141 -2.86 -16.41 18.01
C ILE A 141 -1.32 -16.37 18.01
N LEU A 142 -0.74 -15.28 18.52
CA LEU A 142 0.72 -15.19 18.66
C LEU A 142 1.25 -16.22 19.67
N LYS A 143 0.62 -16.37 20.83
CA LYS A 143 1.02 -17.37 21.84
C LYS A 143 1.00 -18.79 21.27
N GLU A 144 -0.02 -19.14 20.47
CA GLU A 144 -0.08 -20.45 19.82
C GLU A 144 1.06 -20.66 18.82
N LEU A 145 1.30 -19.70 17.92
CA LEU A 145 2.39 -19.76 16.93
C LEU A 145 3.77 -19.93 17.57
N PHE A 146 4.01 -19.28 18.72
CA PHE A 146 5.29 -19.40 19.44
C PHE A 146 5.37 -20.65 20.34
N ARG A 147 4.24 -21.25 20.73
CA ARG A 147 4.22 -22.55 21.43
C ARG A 147 4.54 -23.69 20.47
N THR A 148 3.99 -23.70 19.26
CA THR A 148 4.22 -24.79 18.29
C THR A 148 5.69 -24.86 17.82
N ARG A 149 6.46 -23.78 17.98
CA ARG A 149 7.90 -23.73 17.66
C ARG A 149 8.81 -24.20 18.80
N ARG A 150 8.25 -24.53 19.97
CA ARG A 150 8.99 -24.85 21.20
C ARG A 150 8.97 -26.32 21.62
N ASP A 151 8.44 -27.21 20.79
CA ASP A 151 8.69 -28.65 20.95
C ASP A 151 9.95 -29.02 20.13
N PRO A 152 11.16 -29.04 20.74
CA PRO A 152 12.23 -29.86 20.19
C PRO A 152 11.79 -31.33 20.31
N GLU A 153 12.14 -32.11 19.29
CA GLU A 153 11.92 -33.55 19.20
C GLU A 153 12.24 -34.26 20.52
N PRO A 154 11.45 -35.28 20.93
CA PRO A 154 11.91 -36.17 21.99
C PRO A 154 13.19 -36.88 21.49
N GLU A 155 14.32 -36.56 22.09
CA GLU A 155 15.56 -37.34 21.93
C GLU A 155 15.24 -38.79 22.29
N ASN A 156 15.23 -39.64 21.26
CA ASN A 156 15.13 -41.08 21.41
C ASN A 156 16.54 -41.67 21.54
N SER A 157 16.68 -42.50 22.58
CA SER A 157 17.73 -43.51 22.87
C SER A 157 18.96 -43.05 23.66
#